data_AF-A0A7C0UUE4-F1
#
_entry.id   AF-A0A7C0UUE4-F1
#
_cell.length_a   1.000
_cell.length_b   1.000
_cell.length_c   1.000
_cell.angle_alpha   90.00
_cell.angle_beta   90.00
_cell.angle_gamma   90.00
#
_symmetry.space_group_name_H-M   'P 1'
#
loop_
_entity.id
_entity.type
_entity.pdbx_description
1 polymer ?
#
loop_
_entity_poly.entity_id
_entity_poly.type
_entity_poly.pdbx_seq_one_letter_code
_entity_poly.pdbx_strand_id
1 'polypeptide(L)'
;MYSIKLASRFISYLFKDCKGYIELRAIARDKTRAFSYFIKPQQALPEQWLKQMSERKMHICFGVATRKQRKGTKENCFYLPALWADLDKNDIVLNGVPEPTLIINSGKGKHLYWLLEKPIRLEPDWKISSIEAILEGIAQKVGADTNPKDISRVLRLPGSFNPKYDPQIPVTLHSYSGKTYHIRTFTQFKTRKKTTYLPPAPWQPGDTNGLETMIDNCMFIQWCRDNQEAVKEPLWYAMISNLVAFEGGEYYAHLFSCRHPKYTEKETNYKIKRAKTKTRPHTCEYIQKNGFNCAGCPWYGEVRSPAGIPYKVRKKVFP
;
A
#
# COMPACT_ATOMS: atom_id res chain seq x y z
N MET A 1 -3.52 -22.88 27.86
CA MET A 1 -3.53 -21.53 28.46
C MET A 1 -2.97 -20.53 27.46
N TYR A 2 -3.55 -19.33 27.36
CA TYR A 2 -3.10 -18.26 26.44
C TYR A 2 -1.68 -17.81 26.81
N SER A 3 -0.80 -17.63 25.82
CA SER A 3 0.59 -17.18 26.01
C SER A 3 0.73 -15.70 25.69
N ILE A 4 0.50 -14.85 26.69
CA ILE A 4 0.69 -13.39 26.58
C ILE A 4 2.14 -13.04 26.22
N LYS A 5 3.11 -13.78 26.74
CA LYS A 5 4.54 -13.56 26.47
C LYS A 5 4.87 -13.73 24.99
N LEU A 6 4.35 -14.78 24.34
CA LEU A 6 4.57 -15.00 22.90
C LEU A 6 3.88 -13.90 22.08
N ALA A 7 2.62 -13.58 22.41
CA ALA A 7 1.86 -12.54 21.73
C ALA A 7 2.57 -11.17 21.81
N SER A 8 3.02 -10.77 23.00
CA SER A 8 3.72 -9.50 23.22
C SER A 8 5.02 -9.43 22.43
N ARG A 9 5.86 -10.49 22.48
CA ARG A 9 7.11 -10.53 21.70
C ARG A 9 6.86 -10.42 20.20
N PHE A 10 5.85 -11.13 19.70
CA PHE A 10 5.48 -11.10 18.29
C PHE A 10 5.01 -9.70 17.85
N ILE A 11 4.11 -9.07 18.60
CA ILE A 11 3.58 -7.74 18.29
C ILE A 11 4.68 -6.67 18.37
N SER A 12 5.48 -6.67 19.44
CA SER A 12 6.60 -5.73 19.56
C SER A 12 7.61 -5.89 18.43
N TYR A 13 7.92 -7.13 18.03
CA TYR A 13 8.84 -7.40 16.92
C TYR A 13 8.29 -6.93 15.58
N LEU A 14 7.04 -7.29 15.26
CA LEU A 14 6.43 -6.99 13.96
C LEU A 14 6.21 -5.47 13.77
N PHE A 15 5.87 -4.74 14.82
CA PHE A 15 5.46 -3.33 14.73
C PHE A 15 6.49 -2.32 15.29
N LYS A 16 7.73 -2.74 15.59
CA LYS A 16 8.76 -1.91 16.26
C LYS A 16 8.93 -0.50 15.66
N ASP A 17 8.85 -0.38 14.33
CA ASP A 17 9.08 0.88 13.59
C ASP A 17 7.79 1.47 12.99
N CYS A 18 6.63 0.97 13.40
CA CYS A 18 5.33 1.44 12.90
C CYS A 18 4.76 2.59 13.74
N LYS A 19 3.88 3.38 13.13
CA LYS A 19 3.06 4.40 13.79
C LYS A 19 1.58 4.05 13.69
N GLY A 20 0.76 4.74 14.49
CA GLY A 20 -0.69 4.56 14.53
C GLY A 20 -1.14 3.52 15.55
N TYR A 21 -2.19 2.79 15.21
CA TYR A 21 -2.82 1.80 16.08
C TYR A 21 -2.73 0.39 15.50
N ILE A 22 -2.35 -0.58 16.30
CA ILE A 22 -2.50 -2.00 16.00
C ILE A 22 -3.92 -2.38 16.39
N GLU A 23 -4.64 -2.96 15.45
CA GLU A 23 -5.95 -3.53 15.70
C GLU A 23 -5.80 -4.95 16.22
N LEU A 24 -6.32 -5.23 17.40
CA LEU A 24 -6.63 -6.56 17.88
C LEU A 24 -8.12 -6.81 17.64
N ARG A 25 -8.47 -7.92 17.01
CA ARG A 25 -9.86 -8.26 16.68
C ARG A 25 -10.22 -9.64 17.21
N ALA A 26 -11.18 -9.69 18.14
CA ALA A 26 -11.79 -10.92 18.60
C ALA A 26 -13.01 -11.23 17.72
N ILE A 27 -13.05 -12.39 17.08
CA ILE A 27 -14.14 -12.80 16.18
C ILE A 27 -14.81 -14.05 16.75
N ALA A 28 -16.14 -14.07 16.83
CA ALA A 28 -16.89 -15.22 17.31
C ALA A 28 -16.64 -16.44 16.40
N ARG A 29 -16.76 -17.66 16.94
CA ARG A 29 -16.48 -18.90 16.20
C ARG A 29 -17.37 -19.06 14.96
N ASP A 30 -18.61 -18.62 15.06
CA ASP A 30 -19.62 -18.56 14.00
C ASP A 30 -19.46 -17.34 13.07
N LYS A 31 -18.51 -16.44 13.39
CA LYS A 31 -18.22 -15.19 12.68
C LYS A 31 -19.36 -14.18 12.66
N THR A 32 -20.37 -14.31 13.52
CA THR A 32 -21.53 -13.39 13.55
C THR A 32 -21.21 -12.07 14.25
N ARG A 33 -20.21 -12.07 15.14
CA ARG A 33 -19.81 -10.91 15.95
C ARG A 33 -18.31 -10.74 15.99
N ALA A 34 -17.87 -9.48 16.06
CA ALA A 34 -16.48 -9.14 16.25
C ALA A 34 -16.33 -7.93 17.19
N PHE A 35 -15.28 -7.93 18.00
CA PHE A 35 -14.90 -6.83 18.89
C PHE A 35 -13.47 -6.40 18.54
N SER A 36 -13.25 -5.10 18.44
CA SER A 36 -11.93 -4.54 18.15
C SER A 36 -11.37 -3.80 19.34
N TYR A 37 -10.08 -3.98 19.61
CA TYR A 37 -9.30 -3.26 20.61
C TYR A 37 -8.08 -2.66 19.93
N PHE A 38 -7.77 -1.40 20.20
CA PHE A 38 -6.70 -0.68 19.51
C PHE A 38 -5.62 -0.24 20.49
N ILE A 39 -4.38 -0.61 20.20
CA ILE A 39 -3.18 -0.23 20.98
C ILE A 39 -2.16 0.48 20.09
N LYS A 40 -1.31 1.33 20.65
CA LYS A 40 -0.12 1.82 19.96
C LYS A 40 0.99 0.75 20.00
N PRO A 41 1.94 0.74 19.05
CA PRO A 41 3.03 -0.25 19.02
C PRO A 41 3.86 -0.35 20.30
N GLN A 42 4.01 0.74 21.05
CA GLN A 42 4.77 0.79 22.31
C GLN A 42 3.92 0.41 23.53
N GLN A 43 2.61 0.23 23.38
CA GLN A 43 1.73 -0.14 24.50
C GLN A 43 1.73 -1.64 24.72
N ALA A 44 1.63 -2.05 25.99
CA ALA A 44 1.44 -3.45 26.35
C ALA A 44 0.11 -4.00 25.81
N LEU A 45 0.08 -5.31 25.57
CA LEU A 45 -1.14 -6.00 25.19
C LEU A 45 -2.19 -5.95 26.32
N PRO A 46 -3.49 -5.83 26.00
CA PRO A 46 -4.54 -5.74 27.01
C PRO A 46 -4.87 -7.14 27.58
N GLU A 47 -4.08 -7.62 28.53
CA GLU A 47 -4.11 -9.01 29.03
C GLU A 47 -5.49 -9.45 29.52
N GLN A 48 -6.17 -8.61 30.32
CA GLN A 48 -7.51 -8.92 30.82
C GLN A 48 -8.52 -9.12 29.68
N TRP A 49 -8.49 -8.25 28.67
CA TRP A 49 -9.37 -8.36 27.49
C TRP A 49 -9.05 -9.63 26.68
N LEU A 50 -7.76 -9.93 26.47
CA LEU A 50 -7.33 -11.13 25.76
C LEU A 50 -7.76 -12.41 26.46
N LYS A 51 -7.61 -12.47 27.79
CA LYS A 51 -8.05 -13.59 28.62
C LYS A 51 -9.57 -13.79 28.50
N GLN A 52 -10.34 -12.71 28.66
CA GLN A 52 -11.80 -12.75 28.53
C GLN A 52 -12.25 -13.26 27.15
N MET A 53 -11.64 -12.76 26.06
CA MET A 53 -12.01 -13.22 24.70
C MET A 53 -11.59 -14.66 24.43
N SER A 54 -10.46 -15.11 25.02
CA SER A 54 -10.02 -16.50 24.93
C SER A 54 -10.96 -17.45 25.67
N GLU A 55 -11.44 -17.09 26.86
CA GLU A 55 -12.41 -17.87 27.65
C GLU A 55 -13.74 -18.02 26.92
N ARG A 56 -14.16 -16.98 26.18
CA ARG A 56 -15.32 -17.00 25.28
C ARG A 56 -15.09 -17.80 23.99
N LYS A 57 -13.96 -18.51 23.87
CA LYS A 57 -13.56 -19.30 22.70
C LYS A 57 -13.62 -18.50 21.40
N MET A 58 -13.21 -17.23 21.42
CA MET A 58 -13.17 -16.38 20.22
C MET A 58 -11.84 -16.50 19.47
N HIS A 59 -11.87 -16.27 18.16
CA HIS A 59 -10.66 -16.08 17.35
C HIS A 59 -9.99 -14.75 17.73
N ILE A 60 -8.81 -14.80 18.32
CA ILE A 60 -8.04 -13.58 18.60
C ILE A 60 -7.10 -13.33 17.42
N CYS A 61 -7.35 -12.23 16.69
CA CYS A 61 -6.61 -11.83 15.51
C CYS A 61 -6.00 -10.44 15.69
N PHE A 62 -5.09 -10.06 14.79
CA PHE A 62 -4.53 -8.72 14.70
C PHE A 62 -4.47 -8.27 13.23
N GLY A 63 -4.61 -6.97 12.98
CA GLY A 63 -4.41 -6.40 11.65
C GLY A 63 -2.93 -6.33 11.30
N VAL A 64 -2.53 -6.85 10.13
CA VAL A 64 -1.09 -6.87 9.74
C VAL A 64 -0.55 -5.46 9.49
N ALA A 65 -1.36 -4.58 8.90
CA ALA A 65 -1.07 -3.15 8.82
C ALA A 65 -1.61 -2.40 10.05
N THR A 66 -0.91 -1.36 10.51
CA THR A 66 -1.46 -0.44 11.51
C THR A 66 -2.59 0.41 10.95
N ARG A 67 -3.28 1.14 11.82
CA ARG A 67 -4.40 2.02 11.51
C ARG A 67 -4.09 3.49 11.84
N LYS A 68 -4.58 4.42 11.01
CA LYS A 68 -4.51 5.88 11.19
C LYS A 68 -5.32 6.29 12.42
N GLN A 69 -6.54 5.74 12.50
CA GLN A 69 -7.49 5.94 13.59
C GLN A 69 -7.88 4.59 14.20
N ARG A 70 -8.65 4.60 15.29
CA ARG A 70 -9.19 3.39 15.93
C ARG A 70 -10.35 2.78 15.13
N LYS A 71 -10.12 2.49 13.86
CA LYS A 71 -11.07 1.95 12.89
C LYS A 71 -10.39 0.85 12.07
N GLY A 72 -11.06 -0.29 11.94
CA GLY A 72 -10.52 -1.48 11.27
C GLY A 72 -10.81 -1.56 9.77
N THR A 73 -11.06 -0.43 9.11
CA THR A 73 -11.39 -0.37 7.67
C THR A 73 -10.14 -0.20 6.82
N LYS A 74 -10.26 -0.47 5.51
CA LYS A 74 -9.15 -0.39 4.55
C LYS A 74 -8.57 1.01 4.44
N GLU A 75 -9.42 2.04 4.39
CA GLU A 75 -9.05 3.46 4.27
C GLU A 75 -8.25 3.94 5.49
N ASN A 76 -8.39 3.23 6.62
CA ASN A 76 -7.66 3.51 7.84
C ASN A 76 -6.31 2.78 7.91
N CYS A 77 -5.91 1.94 6.95
CA CYS A 77 -4.58 1.30 6.99
C CYS A 77 -3.45 2.35 6.86
N PHE A 78 -2.38 2.22 7.66
CA PHE A 78 -1.37 3.28 7.82
C PHE A 78 0.07 2.84 7.53
N TYR A 79 0.65 1.93 8.32
CA TYR A 79 1.97 1.36 8.06
C TYR A 79 1.87 -0.14 7.87
N LEU A 80 2.53 -0.65 6.83
CA LEU A 80 2.68 -2.07 6.58
C LEU A 80 4.09 -2.54 6.97
N PRO A 81 4.25 -3.32 8.04
CA PRO A 81 5.56 -3.84 8.45
C PRO A 81 6.02 -5.06 7.67
N ALA A 82 5.11 -5.87 7.13
CA ALA A 82 5.43 -7.15 6.50
C ALA A 82 4.45 -7.50 5.39
N LEU A 83 4.92 -8.21 4.37
CA LEU A 83 4.03 -8.98 3.49
C LEU A 83 3.65 -10.30 4.16
N TRP A 84 2.53 -10.90 3.76
CA TRP A 84 2.09 -12.16 4.35
C TRP A 84 1.40 -13.10 3.36
N ALA A 85 1.30 -14.37 3.76
CA ALA A 85 0.43 -15.36 3.15
C ALA A 85 -0.23 -16.23 4.23
N ASP A 86 -1.50 -16.57 4.05
CA ASP A 86 -2.27 -17.45 4.93
C ASP A 86 -2.51 -18.77 4.20
N LEU A 87 -1.84 -19.83 4.65
CA LEU A 87 -1.91 -21.17 4.10
C LEU A 87 -2.91 -21.99 4.92
N ASP A 88 -3.91 -22.57 4.28
CA ASP A 88 -4.83 -23.55 4.90
C ASP A 88 -4.24 -24.99 4.93
N LYS A 89 -2.91 -25.11 4.81
CA LYS A 89 -2.15 -26.37 4.81
C LYS A 89 -0.85 -26.23 5.61
N ASN A 90 -0.29 -27.37 6.02
CA ASN A 90 0.96 -27.42 6.79
C ASN A 90 2.23 -27.37 5.92
N ASP A 91 2.16 -27.95 4.72
CA ASP A 91 3.30 -27.99 3.80
C ASP A 91 3.55 -26.63 3.17
N ILE A 92 4.82 -26.21 3.21
CA ILE A 92 5.26 -24.93 2.67
C ILE A 92 6.03 -25.21 1.40
N VAL A 93 5.50 -24.74 0.27
CA VAL A 93 6.18 -24.73 -1.01
C VAL A 93 6.32 -23.28 -1.42
N LEU A 94 7.56 -22.78 -1.54
CA LEU A 94 7.78 -21.34 -1.77
C LEU A 94 7.76 -20.94 -3.26
N ASN A 95 8.01 -21.87 -4.19
CA ASN A 95 7.96 -21.64 -5.63
C ASN A 95 8.67 -20.34 -6.09
N GLY A 96 9.89 -20.14 -5.60
CA GLY A 96 10.73 -18.98 -5.92
C GLY A 96 10.51 -17.75 -5.04
N VAL A 97 9.49 -17.73 -4.17
CA VAL A 97 9.37 -16.71 -3.13
C VAL A 97 10.48 -16.91 -2.10
N PRO A 98 11.14 -15.84 -1.61
CA PRO A 98 12.15 -15.96 -0.56
C PRO A 98 11.66 -16.64 0.71
N GLU A 99 12.59 -17.11 1.54
CA GLU A 99 12.29 -17.69 2.85
C GLU A 99 11.54 -16.70 3.76
N PRO A 100 10.43 -17.09 4.41
CA PRO A 100 9.73 -16.22 5.37
C PRO A 100 10.61 -15.80 6.56
N THR A 101 10.39 -14.58 7.05
CA THR A 101 10.99 -14.09 8.31
C THR A 101 10.42 -14.84 9.51
N LEU A 102 9.09 -15.02 9.52
CA LEU A 102 8.34 -15.70 10.57
C LEU A 102 7.38 -16.68 9.94
N ILE A 103 7.29 -17.86 10.53
CA ILE A 103 6.26 -18.86 10.21
C ILE A 103 5.49 -19.13 11.50
N ILE A 104 4.17 -18.96 11.44
CA ILE A 104 3.26 -19.19 12.56
C ILE A 104 2.37 -20.38 12.23
N ASN A 105 2.28 -21.36 13.12
CA ASN A 105 1.23 -22.38 13.04
C ASN A 105 -0.10 -21.71 13.44
N SER A 106 -1.05 -21.61 12.51
CA SER A 106 -2.35 -20.94 12.73
C SER A 106 -3.46 -21.89 13.21
N GLY A 107 -3.09 -23.14 13.50
CA GLY A 107 -3.95 -24.23 13.95
C GLY A 107 -3.84 -25.45 13.03
N LYS A 108 -4.43 -25.39 11.84
CA LYS A 108 -4.28 -26.41 10.77
C LYS A 108 -3.58 -25.88 9.51
N GLY A 109 -3.03 -24.68 9.61
CA GLY A 109 -2.42 -23.96 8.51
C GLY A 109 -1.23 -23.14 9.01
N LYS A 110 -0.68 -22.31 8.14
CA LYS A 110 0.49 -21.48 8.44
C LYS A 110 0.30 -20.04 7.98
N HIS A 111 0.64 -19.09 8.84
CA HIS A 111 0.87 -17.71 8.40
C HIS A 111 2.35 -17.54 8.10
N LEU A 112 2.66 -17.10 6.89
CA LEU A 112 4.01 -16.71 6.49
C LEU A 112 4.09 -15.18 6.56
N TYR A 113 5.19 -14.65 7.10
CA TYR A 113 5.46 -13.22 7.10
C TYR A 113 6.85 -12.95 6.54
N TRP A 114 6.95 -11.97 5.65
CA TRP A 114 8.20 -11.40 5.16
C TRP A 114 8.31 -9.97 5.69
N LEU A 115 9.10 -9.80 6.75
CA LEU A 115 9.29 -8.51 7.40
C LEU A 115 10.05 -7.56 6.46
N LEU A 116 9.56 -6.33 6.34
CA LEU A 116 10.20 -5.31 5.53
C LEU A 116 11.29 -4.62 6.33
N GLU A 117 12.41 -4.28 5.68
CA GLU A 117 13.50 -3.52 6.30
C GLU A 117 13.03 -2.20 6.91
N LYS A 118 12.06 -1.55 6.26
CA LYS A 118 11.35 -0.37 6.74
C LYS A 118 9.85 -0.55 6.48
N PRO A 119 8.97 -0.28 7.46
CA PRO A 119 7.54 -0.31 7.22
C PRO A 119 7.12 0.66 6.11
N ILE A 120 6.25 0.21 5.22
CA ILE A 120 5.74 1.04 4.13
C ILE A 120 4.61 1.91 4.66
N ARG A 121 4.73 3.23 4.48
CA ARG A 121 3.59 4.14 4.64
C ARG A 121 2.60 3.92 3.49
N LEU A 122 1.40 3.47 3.82
CA LEU A 122 0.32 3.12 2.88
C LEU A 122 -0.41 4.33 2.31
N GLU A 123 -0.11 5.53 2.82
CA GLU A 123 -0.56 6.78 2.22
C GLU A 123 0.40 7.26 1.13
N PRO A 124 -0.12 7.86 0.06
CA PRO A 124 -1.54 7.88 -0.34
C PRO A 124 -2.03 6.50 -0.85
N ASP A 125 -3.36 6.31 -0.85
CA ASP A 125 -4.02 4.99 -0.96
C ASP A 125 -3.75 4.23 -2.28
N TRP A 126 -3.29 4.90 -3.35
CA TRP A 126 -2.95 4.24 -4.62
C TRP A 126 -1.86 3.15 -4.47
N LYS A 127 -0.96 3.31 -3.49
CA LYS A 127 0.08 2.31 -3.19
C LYS A 127 -0.50 0.95 -2.80
N ILE A 128 -1.70 0.95 -2.23
CA ILE A 128 -2.38 -0.24 -1.72
C ILE A 128 -2.61 -1.24 -2.86
N SER A 129 -3.09 -0.78 -4.02
CA SER A 129 -3.36 -1.65 -5.18
C SER A 129 -2.12 -2.41 -5.65
N SER A 130 -0.96 -1.75 -5.65
CA SER A 130 0.30 -2.39 -6.06
C SER A 130 0.78 -3.43 -5.04
N ILE A 131 0.62 -3.15 -3.74
CA ILE A 131 0.98 -4.07 -2.65
C ILE A 131 0.04 -5.29 -2.63
N GLU A 132 -1.26 -5.07 -2.81
CA GLU A 132 -2.25 -6.15 -2.88
C GLU A 132 -1.99 -7.09 -4.06
N ALA A 133 -1.57 -6.56 -5.22
CA ALA A 133 -1.17 -7.38 -6.37
C ALA A 133 0.11 -8.20 -6.09
N ILE A 134 1.04 -7.69 -5.27
CA ILE A 134 2.20 -8.47 -4.80
C ILE A 134 1.74 -9.57 -3.84
N LEU A 135 0.88 -9.27 -2.86
CA LEU A 135 0.34 -10.25 -1.91
C LEU A 135 -0.42 -11.37 -2.62
N GLU A 136 -1.20 -11.03 -3.65
CA GLU A 136 -1.89 -11.98 -4.51
C GLU A 136 -0.90 -12.89 -5.25
N GLY A 137 0.16 -12.33 -5.83
CA GLY A 137 1.15 -13.13 -6.54
C GLY A 137 1.95 -14.06 -5.63
N ILE A 138 2.33 -13.57 -4.45
CA ILE A 138 2.91 -14.41 -3.40
C ILE A 138 1.94 -15.53 -3.05
N ALA A 139 0.65 -15.22 -2.87
CA ALA A 139 -0.38 -16.23 -2.59
C ALA A 139 -0.40 -17.35 -3.62
N GLN A 140 -0.46 -16.98 -4.89
CA GLN A 140 -0.50 -17.91 -6.02
C GLN A 140 0.76 -18.78 -6.03
N LYS A 141 1.94 -18.19 -5.83
CA LYS A 141 3.20 -18.94 -5.78
C LYS A 141 3.23 -19.94 -4.63
N VAL A 142 2.82 -19.55 -3.42
CA VAL A 142 2.91 -20.45 -2.27
C VAL A 142 1.71 -21.42 -2.15
N GLY A 143 0.72 -21.30 -3.04
CA GLY A 143 -0.52 -22.08 -2.99
C GLY A 143 -1.35 -21.78 -1.74
N ALA A 144 -1.40 -20.51 -1.34
CA ALA A 144 -2.32 -19.98 -0.34
C ALA A 144 -3.66 -19.61 -0.98
N ASP A 145 -4.73 -19.50 -0.19
CA ASP A 145 -6.02 -18.97 -0.67
C ASP A 145 -5.79 -17.59 -1.31
N THR A 146 -6.32 -17.39 -2.52
CA THR A 146 -6.22 -16.16 -3.31
C THR A 146 -7.41 -15.22 -3.12
N ASN A 147 -8.40 -15.58 -2.30
CA ASN A 147 -9.48 -14.68 -1.90
C ASN A 147 -8.93 -13.34 -1.37
N PRO A 148 -9.66 -12.21 -1.52
CA PRO A 148 -9.07 -10.88 -1.47
C PRO A 148 -8.19 -10.65 -0.25
N LYS A 149 -6.87 -10.61 -0.49
CA LYS A 149 -5.83 -10.30 0.49
C LYS A 149 -5.71 -8.79 0.64
N ASP A 150 -6.82 -8.17 1.05
CA ASP A 150 -6.83 -6.73 1.22
C ASP A 150 -5.86 -6.32 2.34
N ILE A 151 -5.35 -5.09 2.23
CA ILE A 151 -4.36 -4.56 3.18
C ILE A 151 -4.89 -4.45 4.63
N SER A 152 -6.21 -4.57 4.83
CA SER A 152 -6.86 -4.54 6.13
C SER A 152 -6.99 -5.91 6.80
N ARG A 153 -6.51 -6.99 6.17
CA ARG A 153 -6.65 -8.36 6.67
C ARG A 153 -6.16 -8.52 8.11
N VAL A 154 -6.95 -9.26 8.89
CA VAL A 154 -6.58 -9.72 10.24
C VAL A 154 -6.17 -11.18 10.22
N LEU A 155 -5.10 -11.53 10.93
CA LEU A 155 -4.59 -12.89 11.08
C LEU A 155 -4.54 -13.27 12.54
N ARG A 156 -4.64 -14.58 12.85
CA ARG A 156 -4.63 -15.04 14.25
C ARG A 156 -3.33 -14.69 14.95
N LEU A 157 -3.45 -14.22 16.18
CA LEU A 157 -2.35 -13.78 17.02
C LEU A 157 -1.59 -14.99 17.60
N PRO A 158 -0.26 -15.12 17.43
CA PRO A 158 0.53 -16.11 18.15
C PRO A 158 0.36 -16.01 19.66
N GLY A 159 0.29 -17.14 20.34
CA GLY A 159 -0.04 -17.25 21.77
C GLY A 159 -1.55 -17.41 22.04
N SER A 160 -2.41 -17.24 21.03
CA SER A 160 -3.84 -17.53 21.11
C SER A 160 -4.20 -18.96 20.68
N PHE A 161 -5.49 -19.25 20.51
CA PHE A 161 -6.01 -20.53 20.06
C PHE A 161 -6.88 -20.39 18.82
N ASN A 162 -6.96 -21.46 18.04
CA ASN A 162 -7.95 -21.68 17.01
C ASN A 162 -9.17 -22.40 17.62
N PRO A 163 -10.27 -21.68 17.90
CA PRO A 163 -11.46 -22.24 18.54
C PRO A 163 -12.34 -23.09 17.62
N LYS A 164 -11.98 -23.29 16.34
CA LYS A 164 -12.78 -24.09 15.41
C LYS A 164 -12.82 -25.58 15.79
N TYR A 165 -11.85 -26.04 16.57
CA TYR A 165 -11.67 -27.43 16.94
C TYR A 165 -11.84 -27.61 18.45
N ASP A 166 -12.11 -28.86 18.82
CA ASP A 166 -12.17 -29.29 20.21
C ASP A 166 -11.29 -30.55 20.37
N PRO A 167 -10.22 -30.51 21.19
CA PRO A 167 -9.71 -29.34 21.91
C PRO A 167 -9.22 -28.22 20.97
N GLN A 168 -9.20 -26.98 21.46
CA GLN A 168 -8.73 -25.84 20.66
C GLN A 168 -7.25 -26.00 20.29
N ILE A 169 -6.88 -25.66 19.05
CA ILE A 169 -5.48 -25.82 18.60
C ILE A 169 -4.70 -24.53 18.89
N PRO A 170 -3.54 -24.59 19.57
CA PRO A 170 -2.75 -23.39 19.86
C PRO A 170 -2.16 -22.76 18.59
N VAL A 171 -2.07 -21.43 18.58
CA VAL A 171 -1.38 -20.65 17.54
C VAL A 171 0.04 -20.38 18.03
N THR A 172 1.04 -21.02 17.41
CA THR A 172 2.43 -21.03 17.91
C THR A 172 3.41 -20.52 16.87
N LEU A 173 4.58 -20.08 17.33
CA LEU A 173 5.72 -19.83 16.44
C LEU A 173 6.24 -21.18 15.92
N HIS A 174 6.34 -21.32 14.61
CA HIS A 174 6.97 -22.48 13.96
C HIS A 174 8.46 -22.23 13.74
N SER A 175 8.81 -21.11 13.12
CA SER A 175 10.20 -20.74 12.86
C SER A 175 10.39 -19.23 12.77
N TYR A 176 11.64 -18.81 12.97
CA TYR A 176 12.10 -17.43 12.88
C TYR A 176 13.50 -17.40 12.25
N SER A 177 13.64 -16.73 11.10
CA SER A 177 14.93 -16.65 10.38
C SER A 177 15.68 -15.34 10.61
N GLY A 178 15.01 -14.31 11.14
CA GLY A 178 15.59 -12.97 11.35
C GLY A 178 15.78 -12.13 10.08
N LYS A 179 15.51 -12.69 8.89
CA LYS A 179 15.68 -11.99 7.61
C LYS A 179 14.68 -10.85 7.46
N THR A 180 15.14 -9.72 6.93
CA THR A 180 14.27 -8.61 6.48
C THR A 180 14.48 -8.39 4.99
N TYR A 181 13.49 -7.79 4.34
CA TYR A 181 13.48 -7.63 2.89
C TYR A 181 13.13 -6.22 2.46
N HIS A 182 13.79 -5.74 1.41
CA HIS A 182 13.29 -4.62 0.63
C HIS A 182 12.04 -5.03 -0.18
N ILE A 183 11.04 -4.16 -0.31
CA ILE A 183 9.79 -4.47 -1.03
C ILE A 183 10.03 -4.85 -2.50
N ARG A 184 11.08 -4.30 -3.12
CA ARG A 184 11.46 -4.58 -4.51
C ARG A 184 11.73 -6.06 -4.77
N THR A 185 12.19 -6.81 -3.76
CA THR A 185 12.40 -8.27 -3.84
C THR A 185 11.16 -9.02 -4.29
N PHE A 186 9.97 -8.51 -3.96
CA PHE A 186 8.69 -9.15 -4.26
C PHE A 186 7.98 -8.55 -5.49
N THR A 187 8.52 -7.51 -6.11
CA THR A 187 7.86 -6.84 -7.26
C THR A 187 7.69 -7.78 -8.46
N GLN A 188 8.61 -8.73 -8.63
CA GLN A 188 8.52 -9.79 -9.65
C GLN A 188 7.30 -10.70 -9.50
N PHE A 189 6.71 -10.80 -8.31
CA PHE A 189 5.52 -11.61 -8.07
C PHE A 189 4.24 -10.83 -8.36
N LYS A 190 4.30 -9.51 -8.54
CA LYS A 190 3.11 -8.67 -8.74
C LYS A 190 2.22 -9.25 -9.85
N THR A 191 0.97 -9.59 -9.51
CA THR A 191 0.00 -10.05 -10.49
C THR A 191 -0.32 -8.93 -11.47
N ARG A 192 -0.39 -9.27 -12.75
CA ARG A 192 -1.12 -8.45 -13.72
C ARG A 192 -2.59 -8.73 -13.43
N LYS A 193 -3.31 -7.80 -12.80
CA LYS A 193 -4.77 -7.95 -12.69
C LYS A 193 -5.32 -8.19 -14.10
N LYS A 194 -5.86 -9.38 -14.36
CA LYS A 194 -6.87 -9.52 -15.40
C LYS A 194 -8.07 -8.77 -14.84
N THR A 195 -8.20 -7.51 -15.21
CA THR A 195 -9.49 -6.82 -15.09
C THR A 195 -10.51 -7.72 -15.79
N THR A 196 -11.44 -8.30 -15.04
CA THR A 196 -12.72 -8.70 -15.61
C THR A 196 -13.27 -7.46 -16.29
N TYR A 197 -13.32 -7.50 -17.62
CA TYR A 197 -13.77 -6.39 -18.44
C TYR A 197 -15.26 -6.14 -18.19
N LEU A 198 -15.56 -5.39 -17.14
CA LEU A 198 -16.51 -4.31 -17.36
C LEU A 198 -15.77 -3.34 -18.30
N PRO A 199 -16.35 -2.92 -19.43
CA PRO A 199 -15.74 -1.86 -20.23
C PRO A 199 -15.40 -0.73 -19.26
N PRO A 200 -14.14 -0.22 -19.27
CA PRO A 200 -13.76 0.82 -18.34
C PRO A 200 -14.82 1.92 -18.42
N ALA A 201 -15.31 2.36 -17.26
CA ALA A 201 -16.20 3.50 -17.19
C ALA A 201 -15.63 4.60 -18.11
N PRO A 202 -16.47 5.26 -18.94
CA PRO A 202 -15.98 6.22 -19.91
C PRO A 202 -15.01 7.16 -19.23
N TRP A 203 -13.77 7.19 -19.75
CA TRP A 203 -12.69 8.01 -19.21
C TRP A 203 -13.20 9.45 -19.07
N GLN A 204 -13.19 9.95 -17.84
CA GLN A 204 -13.59 11.31 -17.56
C GLN A 204 -12.35 12.18 -17.41
N PRO A 205 -12.35 13.39 -18.00
CA PRO A 205 -11.36 14.41 -17.68
C PRO A 205 -11.22 14.53 -16.17
N GLY A 206 -10.06 14.16 -15.63
CA GLY A 206 -9.82 14.21 -14.19
C GLY A 206 -9.54 12.89 -13.48
N ASP A 207 -9.61 11.70 -14.09
CA ASP A 207 -9.35 10.45 -13.35
C ASP A 207 -7.90 10.34 -12.81
N THR A 208 -7.75 9.96 -11.55
CA THR A 208 -6.49 9.58 -10.87
C THR A 208 -5.62 8.58 -11.65
N ASN A 209 -6.19 7.62 -12.37
CA ASN A 209 -5.41 6.68 -13.21
C ASN A 209 -4.69 7.39 -14.36
N GLY A 210 -5.26 8.48 -14.87
CA GLY A 210 -4.62 9.33 -15.88
C GLY A 210 -3.40 10.06 -15.32
N LEU A 211 -3.45 10.49 -14.06
CA LEU A 211 -2.34 11.16 -13.40
C LEU A 211 -1.10 10.27 -13.31
N GLU A 212 -1.26 9.03 -12.82
CA GLU A 212 -0.15 8.08 -12.72
C GLU A 212 0.41 7.73 -14.10
N THR A 213 -0.48 7.49 -15.07
CA THR A 213 -0.06 7.23 -16.45
C THR A 213 0.79 8.38 -16.99
N MET A 214 0.41 9.64 -16.76
CA MET A 214 1.22 10.80 -17.16
C MET A 214 2.56 10.84 -16.41
N ILE A 215 2.55 10.66 -15.09
CA ILE A 215 3.77 10.68 -14.25
C ILE A 215 4.75 9.59 -14.70
N ASP A 216 4.27 8.40 -15.04
CA ASP A 216 5.11 7.26 -15.42
C ASP A 216 5.65 7.36 -16.85
N ASN A 217 5.04 8.18 -17.70
CA ASN A 217 5.36 8.23 -19.12
C ASN A 217 5.95 9.57 -19.58
N CYS A 218 5.80 10.65 -18.82
CA CYS A 218 6.32 11.97 -19.18
C CYS A 218 7.71 12.22 -18.59
N MET A 219 8.74 12.27 -19.44
CA MET A 219 10.11 12.61 -19.03
C MET A 219 10.22 13.93 -18.27
N PHE A 220 9.47 14.95 -18.68
CA PHE A 220 9.46 16.26 -18.00
C PHE A 220 8.93 16.17 -16.57
N ILE A 221 7.78 15.53 -16.37
CA ILE A 221 7.17 15.40 -15.04
C ILE A 221 8.07 14.57 -14.11
N GLN A 222 8.68 13.50 -14.63
CA GLN A 222 9.66 12.70 -13.88
C GLN A 222 10.90 13.51 -13.51
N TRP A 223 11.43 14.28 -14.45
CA TRP A 223 12.58 15.13 -14.19
C TRP A 223 12.28 16.16 -13.10
N CYS A 224 11.11 16.82 -13.13
CA CYS A 224 10.71 17.74 -12.07
C CYS A 224 10.57 17.05 -10.70
N ARG A 225 9.99 15.84 -10.64
CA ARG A 225 9.90 15.03 -9.41
C ARG A 225 11.28 14.75 -8.81
N ASP A 226 12.25 14.44 -9.66
CA ASP A 226 13.58 13.94 -9.25
C ASP A 226 14.59 15.07 -9.03
N ASN A 227 14.39 16.25 -9.63
CA ASN A 227 15.34 17.38 -9.63
C ASN A 227 14.71 18.67 -9.07
N GLN A 228 13.83 18.54 -8.07
CA GLN A 228 12.99 19.63 -7.54
C GLN A 228 13.75 20.93 -7.22
N GLU A 229 14.96 20.82 -6.67
CA GLU A 229 15.81 21.97 -6.32
C GLU A 229 16.31 22.75 -7.56
N ALA A 230 16.40 22.09 -8.71
CA ALA A 230 16.90 22.64 -9.97
C ALA A 230 15.79 23.11 -10.93
N VAL A 231 14.52 22.86 -10.59
CA VAL A 231 13.38 23.25 -11.45
C VAL A 231 13.25 24.77 -11.43
N LYS A 232 13.32 25.42 -12.60
CA LYS A 232 13.13 26.88 -12.70
C LYS A 232 11.66 27.26 -12.65
N GLU A 233 11.37 28.48 -12.22
CA GLU A 233 10.01 29.01 -12.02
C GLU A 233 9.00 28.71 -13.16
N PRO A 234 9.34 28.92 -14.46
CA PRO A 234 8.38 28.64 -15.54
C PRO A 234 8.10 27.14 -15.70
N LEU A 235 9.10 26.30 -15.45
CA LEU A 235 8.98 24.83 -15.47
C LEU A 235 8.24 24.32 -14.23
N TRP A 236 8.45 24.94 -13.07
CA TRP A 236 7.72 24.61 -11.86
C TRP A 236 6.21 24.83 -12.04
N TYR A 237 5.85 25.97 -12.63
CA TYR A 237 4.45 26.25 -12.95
C TYR A 237 3.89 25.34 -14.06
N ALA A 238 4.70 24.99 -15.06
CA ALA A 238 4.31 24.05 -16.11
C ALA A 238 4.07 22.62 -15.59
N MET A 239 4.85 22.18 -14.60
CA MET A 239 4.61 20.92 -13.90
C MET A 239 3.27 20.97 -13.16
N ILE A 240 3.04 22.01 -12.35
CA ILE A 240 1.79 22.16 -11.58
C ILE A 240 0.58 22.18 -12.51
N SER A 241 0.62 22.95 -13.62
CA SER A 241 -0.51 23.06 -14.55
C SER A 241 -0.88 21.75 -15.24
N ASN A 242 0.08 20.82 -15.42
CA ASN A 242 -0.19 19.49 -15.94
C ASN A 242 -0.69 18.52 -14.86
N LEU A 243 -0.14 18.57 -13.64
CA LEU A 243 -0.58 17.70 -12.53
C LEU A 243 -2.03 17.97 -12.13
N VAL A 244 -2.41 19.24 -11.97
CA VAL A 244 -3.75 19.63 -11.47
C VAL A 244 -4.86 19.47 -12.50
N ALA A 245 -4.54 19.01 -13.71
CA ALA A 245 -5.52 18.58 -14.71
C ALA A 245 -6.24 17.27 -14.30
N PHE A 246 -5.72 16.59 -13.28
CA PHE A 246 -6.23 15.32 -12.77
C PHE A 246 -6.61 15.42 -11.30
N GLU A 247 -7.58 14.61 -10.88
CA GLU A 247 -7.89 14.33 -9.48
C GLU A 247 -6.65 13.78 -8.77
N GLY A 248 -6.42 14.24 -7.53
CA GLY A 248 -5.18 13.96 -6.80
C GLY A 248 -3.96 14.76 -7.27
N GLY A 249 -4.08 15.56 -8.34
CA GLY A 249 -2.99 16.37 -8.90
C GLY A 249 -2.41 17.38 -7.91
N GLU A 250 -3.22 17.93 -7.01
CA GLU A 250 -2.79 18.90 -5.98
C GLU A 250 -1.80 18.28 -5.00
N TYR A 251 -2.06 17.03 -4.58
CA TYR A 251 -1.16 16.29 -3.70
C TYR A 251 0.23 16.13 -4.34
N TYR A 252 0.27 15.75 -5.61
CA TYR A 252 1.52 15.59 -6.34
C TYR A 252 2.19 16.92 -6.65
N ALA A 253 1.43 18.00 -6.87
CA ALA A 253 1.97 19.33 -6.99
C ALA A 253 2.74 19.71 -5.72
N HIS A 254 2.20 19.47 -4.52
CA HIS A 254 2.96 19.66 -3.28
C HIS A 254 4.15 18.71 -3.15
N LEU A 255 3.96 17.41 -3.44
CA LEU A 255 5.00 16.40 -3.29
C LEU A 255 6.20 16.64 -4.22
N PHE A 256 5.97 17.10 -5.45
CA PHE A 256 7.03 17.37 -6.43
C PHE A 256 7.60 18.79 -6.29
N SER A 257 7.05 19.60 -5.40
CA SER A 257 7.54 20.94 -5.09
C SER A 257 8.28 21.01 -3.75
N CYS A 258 8.16 20.01 -2.88
CA CYS A 258 8.52 20.15 -1.46
C CYS A 258 10.00 20.43 -1.19
N ARG A 259 10.88 20.21 -2.17
CA ARG A 259 12.31 20.58 -2.12
C ARG A 259 12.68 21.76 -3.03
N HIS A 260 11.74 22.35 -3.77
CA HIS A 260 12.02 23.52 -4.59
C HIS A 260 12.39 24.73 -3.70
N PRO A 261 13.38 25.58 -4.06
CA PRO A 261 13.88 26.63 -3.16
C PRO A 261 12.84 27.67 -2.73
N LYS A 262 11.82 27.90 -3.57
CA LYS A 262 10.70 28.82 -3.30
C LYS A 262 9.45 28.12 -2.79
N TYR A 263 9.53 26.83 -2.45
CA TYR A 263 8.37 26.10 -1.96
C TYR A 263 7.91 26.66 -0.62
N THR A 264 6.66 27.11 -0.61
CA THR A 264 5.85 27.16 0.59
C THR A 264 4.49 26.56 0.26
N GLU A 265 3.79 26.09 1.29
CA GLU A 265 2.41 25.62 1.11
C GLU A 265 1.53 26.71 0.50
N LYS A 266 1.67 27.96 0.99
CA LYS A 266 0.95 29.14 0.48
C LYS A 266 1.24 29.40 -1.01
N GLU A 267 2.51 29.44 -1.39
CA GLU A 267 2.91 29.70 -2.78
C GLU A 267 2.43 28.60 -3.72
N THR A 268 2.57 27.33 -3.31
CA THR A 268 2.15 26.19 -4.11
C THR A 268 0.63 26.16 -4.27
N ASN A 269 -0.12 26.43 -3.19
CA ASN A 269 -1.58 26.58 -3.25
C ASN A 269 -2.02 27.72 -4.16
N TYR A 270 -1.31 28.86 -4.15
CA TYR A 270 -1.57 29.95 -5.07
C TYR A 270 -1.39 29.52 -6.53
N LYS A 271 -0.29 28.82 -6.84
CA LYS A 271 -0.03 28.27 -8.18
C LYS A 271 -1.08 27.24 -8.60
N ILE A 272 -1.45 26.30 -7.72
CA ILE A 272 -2.50 25.30 -7.94
C ILE A 272 -3.82 26.00 -8.27
N LYS A 273 -4.26 26.96 -7.43
CA LYS A 273 -5.49 27.71 -7.65
C LYS A 273 -5.49 28.42 -8.99
N ARG A 274 -4.41 29.11 -9.34
CA ARG A 274 -4.26 29.79 -10.63
C ARG A 274 -4.25 28.81 -11.80
N ALA A 275 -3.61 27.66 -11.63
CA ALA A 275 -3.57 26.62 -12.65
C ALA A 275 -4.98 26.06 -12.92
N LYS A 276 -5.73 25.69 -11.89
CA LYS A 276 -7.10 25.16 -12.03
C LYS A 276 -8.11 26.15 -12.61
N THR A 277 -7.91 27.45 -12.41
CA THR A 277 -8.91 28.47 -12.76
C THR A 277 -8.59 29.26 -14.02
N LYS A 278 -7.31 29.46 -14.34
CA LYS A 278 -6.89 30.42 -15.38
C LYS A 278 -5.90 29.83 -16.40
N THR A 279 -5.47 28.58 -16.25
CA THR A 279 -4.34 28.05 -17.03
C THR A 279 -4.68 26.68 -17.59
N ARG A 280 -4.55 26.52 -18.89
CA ARG A 280 -4.58 25.18 -19.50
C ARG A 280 -3.25 24.47 -19.24
N PRO A 281 -3.21 23.12 -19.23
CA PRO A 281 -1.96 22.39 -19.08
C PRO A 281 -0.92 22.88 -20.08
N HIS A 282 0.25 23.29 -19.58
CA HIS A 282 1.29 23.84 -20.45
C HIS A 282 1.79 22.78 -21.45
N THR A 283 2.00 23.23 -22.68
CA THR A 283 2.35 22.36 -23.81
C THR A 283 3.79 21.87 -23.73
N CYS A 284 4.08 20.76 -24.42
CA CYS A 284 5.45 20.26 -24.57
C CYS A 284 6.36 21.31 -25.24
N GLU A 285 5.82 22.11 -26.17
CA GLU A 285 6.52 23.23 -26.80
C GLU A 285 6.86 24.33 -25.78
N TYR A 286 5.91 24.72 -24.91
CA TYR A 286 6.17 25.69 -23.84
C TYR A 286 7.27 25.18 -22.90
N ILE A 287 7.20 23.91 -22.50
CA ILE A 287 8.18 23.26 -21.63
C ILE A 287 9.58 23.33 -22.26
N GLN A 288 9.70 23.04 -23.55
CA GLN A 288 10.98 23.09 -24.25
C GLN A 288 11.53 24.50 -24.39
N LYS A 289 10.69 25.47 -24.74
CA LYS A 289 11.07 26.89 -24.80
C LYS A 289 11.59 27.42 -23.47
N ASN A 290 11.17 26.82 -22.35
CA ASN A 290 11.61 27.20 -21.00
C ASN A 290 12.79 26.36 -20.46
N GLY A 291 13.45 25.59 -21.33
CA GLY A 291 14.76 25.00 -21.05
C GLY A 291 14.76 23.52 -20.65
N PHE A 292 13.64 22.80 -20.77
CA PHE A 292 13.65 21.35 -20.61
C PHE A 292 13.77 20.65 -21.97
N ASN A 293 14.74 19.75 -22.14
CA ASN A 293 14.92 19.05 -23.41
C ASN A 293 14.00 17.82 -23.51
N CYS A 294 13.00 17.90 -24.39
CA CYS A 294 12.12 16.77 -24.72
C CYS A 294 12.66 15.86 -25.83
N ALA A 295 13.88 16.08 -26.33
CA ALA A 295 14.47 15.21 -27.35
C ALA A 295 14.55 13.76 -26.85
N GLY A 296 14.12 12.81 -27.69
CA GLY A 296 14.03 11.39 -27.34
C GLY A 296 12.82 11.01 -26.47
N CYS A 297 11.95 11.96 -26.10
CA CYS A 297 10.71 11.65 -25.41
C CYS A 297 9.71 10.97 -26.38
N PRO A 298 9.17 9.79 -26.06
CA PRO A 298 8.27 9.04 -26.96
C PRO A 298 6.90 9.73 -27.15
N TRP A 299 6.64 10.81 -26.42
CA TRP A 299 5.40 11.57 -26.46
C TRP A 299 5.55 12.96 -27.09
N TYR A 300 6.78 13.41 -27.32
CA TYR A 300 6.99 14.70 -27.95
C TYR A 300 6.52 14.65 -29.41
N GLY A 301 5.68 15.60 -29.82
CA GLY A 301 4.98 15.58 -31.12
C GLY A 301 3.71 14.70 -31.15
N GLU A 302 3.63 13.67 -30.31
CA GLU A 302 2.45 12.80 -30.21
C GLU A 302 1.30 13.39 -29.39
N VAL A 303 1.64 14.23 -28.40
CA VAL A 303 0.68 14.95 -27.55
C VAL A 303 1.00 16.44 -27.51
N ARG A 304 -0.03 17.27 -27.29
CA ARG A 304 0.16 18.72 -27.11
C ARG A 304 0.79 19.07 -25.77
N SER A 305 0.47 18.34 -24.72
CA SER A 305 0.97 18.54 -23.35
C SER A 305 1.12 17.19 -22.64
N PRO A 306 1.92 17.11 -21.55
CA PRO A 306 1.99 15.93 -20.70
C PRO A 306 0.62 15.36 -20.32
N ALA A 307 -0.34 16.24 -19.98
CA ALA A 307 -1.71 15.83 -19.62
C ALA A 307 -2.47 15.09 -20.75
N GLY A 308 -1.98 15.12 -21.99
CA GLY A 308 -2.54 14.37 -23.12
C GLY A 308 -2.09 12.91 -23.21
N ILE A 309 -1.02 12.51 -22.51
CA ILE A 309 -0.43 11.17 -22.60
C ILE A 309 -1.43 10.05 -22.27
N PRO A 310 -2.23 10.15 -21.19
CA PRO A 310 -3.14 9.06 -20.82
C PRO A 310 -4.14 8.70 -21.91
N TYR A 311 -4.62 9.70 -22.66
CA TYR A 311 -5.55 9.50 -23.77
C TYR A 311 -4.92 8.73 -24.93
N LYS A 312 -3.66 9.02 -25.25
CA LYS A 312 -2.93 8.35 -26.34
C LYS A 312 -2.54 6.92 -25.96
N VAL A 313 -2.10 6.71 -24.72
CA VAL A 313 -1.84 5.37 -24.18
C VAL A 313 -3.10 4.52 -24.27
N ARG A 314 -4.27 5.05 -23.86
CA ARG A 314 -5.54 4.34 -23.95
C ARG A 314 -5.88 3.90 -25.38
N LYS A 315 -5.77 4.80 -26.37
CA LYS A 315 -6.03 4.47 -27.79
C LYS A 315 -5.09 3.41 -28.35
N LYS A 316 -3.85 3.32 -27.86
CA LYS A 316 -2.90 2.27 -28.29
C LYS A 316 -3.18 0.91 -27.65
N VAL A 317 -3.72 0.88 -26.43
CA VAL A 317 -4.04 -0.35 -25.69
C VAL A 317 -5.44 -0.88 -26.05
N PHE A 318 -6.38 0.01 -26.40
CA PHE A 318 -7.75 -0.29 -26.79
C PHE A 318 -8.06 0.47 -28.10
N PRO A 319 -7.64 -0.05 -29.27
CA PRO A 319 -7.86 0.60 -30.56
C PRO A 319 -9.33 0.75 -30.91
#